data_AF-A0A6M0SES7-F1
#
_entry.id   AF-A0A6M0SES7-F1
#
_cell.length_a   1.000
_cell.length_b   1.000
_cell.length_c   1.000
_cell.angle_alpha   90.00
_cell.angle_beta   90.00
_cell.angle_gamma   90.00
#
_symmetry.space_group_name_H-M   'P 1'
#
loop_
_entity.id
_entity.type
_entity.pdbx_description
1 polymer ?
#
loop_
_entity_poly.entity_id
_entity_poly.type
_entity_poly.pdbx_seq_one_letter_code
_entity_poly.pdbx_strand_id
1 'polypeptide(L)'
;MADQLQENLVGLAKARDQAIAANKAKSKFLANMSHELRTPLNAILGFSELMTYESDTTPAQKRNLEIINNSGEHLLSLINDILEMAKIESGQASIESIAFDLHPDEEDAPTATAENAIPPFKAVSAEDIRAQIAAMPQDWLTQIHEAAVQLDHEKTSTLIQQIMDSHHELAMQLHTWVTNFRFDKITNYTTDILGLT
;
A
#
# COMPACT_ATOMS: atom_id res chain seq x y z
N MET A 1 -43.82 -28.85 -2.00
CA MET A 1 -43.56 -27.41 -1.80
C MET A 1 -42.33 -27.18 -0.92
N ALA A 2 -42.18 -27.88 0.21
CA ALA A 2 -40.98 -27.84 1.05
C ALA A 2 -39.70 -28.33 0.33
N ASP A 3 -39.76 -29.45 -0.41
CA ASP A 3 -38.59 -29.98 -1.13
C ASP A 3 -38.08 -29.05 -2.23
N GLN A 4 -39.00 -28.42 -2.98
CA GLN A 4 -38.65 -27.42 -4.01
C GLN A 4 -37.97 -26.19 -3.39
N LEU A 5 -38.39 -25.79 -2.19
CA LEU A 5 -37.80 -24.66 -1.47
C LEU A 5 -36.40 -25.02 -0.97
N GLN A 6 -36.23 -26.23 -0.43
CA GLN A 6 -34.95 -26.76 0.01
C GLN A 6 -33.95 -26.82 -1.15
N GLU A 7 -34.37 -27.33 -2.31
CA GLU A 7 -33.54 -27.44 -3.51
C GLU A 7 -33.13 -26.06 -4.05
N ASN A 8 -34.05 -25.10 -4.07
CA ASN A 8 -33.75 -23.70 -4.44
C ASN A 8 -32.76 -23.04 -3.47
N LEU A 9 -32.88 -23.27 -2.17
CA LEU A 9 -31.96 -22.72 -1.16
C LEU A 9 -30.55 -23.28 -1.33
N VAL A 10 -30.41 -24.57 -1.61
CA VAL A 10 -29.10 -25.21 -1.89
C VAL A 10 -28.50 -24.66 -3.19
N GLY A 11 -29.31 -24.50 -4.24
CA GLY A 11 -28.87 -23.89 -5.51
C GLY A 11 -28.38 -22.45 -5.33
N LEU A 12 -29.12 -21.64 -4.58
CA LEU A 12 -28.75 -20.26 -4.25
C LEU A 12 -27.46 -20.18 -3.43
N ALA A 13 -27.32 -21.03 -2.41
CA ALA A 13 -26.11 -21.09 -1.59
C ALA A 13 -24.88 -21.45 -2.44
N LYS A 14 -25.01 -22.44 -3.32
CA LYS A 14 -23.93 -22.86 -4.23
C LYS A 14 -23.55 -21.76 -5.22
N ALA A 15 -24.52 -21.07 -5.81
CA ALA A 15 -24.27 -19.95 -6.71
C ALA A 15 -23.58 -18.78 -5.99
N ARG A 16 -24.02 -18.47 -4.77
CA ARG A 16 -23.39 -17.46 -3.90
C ARG A 16 -21.93 -17.83 -3.61
N ASP A 17 -21.67 -19.05 -3.17
CA ASP A 17 -20.32 -19.48 -2.79
C ASP A 17 -19.37 -19.49 -4.00
N GLN A 18 -19.86 -19.87 -5.17
CA GLN A 18 -19.12 -19.76 -6.44
C GLN A 18 -18.80 -18.30 -6.79
N ALA A 19 -19.75 -17.38 -6.63
CA ALA A 19 -19.54 -15.96 -6.88
C ALA A 19 -18.49 -15.36 -5.93
N ILE A 20 -18.55 -15.72 -4.64
CA ILE A 20 -17.57 -15.28 -3.62
C ILE A 20 -16.17 -15.82 -3.97
N ALA A 21 -16.06 -17.10 -4.31
CA ALA A 21 -14.78 -17.71 -4.68
C ALA A 21 -14.16 -17.06 -5.93
N ALA A 22 -14.98 -16.78 -6.95
CA ALA A 22 -14.55 -16.09 -8.16
C ALA A 22 -14.05 -14.67 -7.87
N ASN A 23 -14.76 -13.93 -7.00
CA ASN A 23 -14.37 -12.57 -6.63
C ASN A 23 -13.06 -12.56 -5.84
N LYS A 24 -12.88 -13.48 -4.87
CA LYS A 24 -11.61 -13.64 -4.15
C LYS A 24 -10.44 -13.99 -5.08
N ALA A 25 -10.66 -14.86 -6.08
CA ALA A 25 -9.66 -15.20 -7.08
C ALA A 25 -9.28 -13.99 -7.95
N LYS A 26 -10.28 -13.18 -8.36
CA LYS A 26 -10.06 -11.93 -9.10
C LYS A 26 -9.21 -10.94 -8.29
N SER A 27 -9.55 -10.71 -7.02
CA SER A 27 -8.79 -9.80 -6.14
C SER A 27 -7.35 -10.28 -5.95
N LYS A 28 -7.14 -11.58 -5.71
CA LYS A 28 -5.79 -12.16 -5.58
C LYS A 28 -4.98 -12.01 -6.86
N PHE A 29 -5.60 -12.23 -8.02
CA PHE A 29 -4.94 -12.04 -9.31
C PHE A 29 -4.51 -10.58 -9.52
N LEU A 30 -5.40 -9.62 -9.26
CA LEU A 30 -5.09 -8.20 -9.42
C LEU A 30 -4.00 -7.72 -8.46
N ALA A 31 -4.01 -8.19 -7.20
CA ALA A 31 -2.95 -7.89 -6.24
C ALA A 31 -1.58 -8.40 -6.71
N ASN A 32 -1.51 -9.65 -7.20
CA ASN A 32 -0.28 -10.23 -7.73
C ASN A 32 0.21 -9.45 -8.96
N MET A 33 -0.68 -9.14 -9.91
CA MET A 33 -0.31 -8.36 -11.09
C MET A 33 0.17 -6.96 -10.74
N SER A 34 -0.44 -6.30 -9.75
CA SER A 34 0.04 -5.00 -9.28
C SER A 34 1.48 -5.07 -8.77
N HIS A 35 1.82 -6.09 -7.99
CA HIS A 35 3.19 -6.29 -7.48
C HIS A 35 4.21 -6.51 -8.61
N GLU A 36 3.88 -7.43 -9.53
CA GLU A 36 4.71 -7.75 -10.69
C GLU A 36 4.89 -6.56 -11.65
N LEU A 37 3.92 -5.65 -11.73
CA LEU A 37 4.01 -4.44 -12.55
C LEU A 37 4.77 -3.31 -11.84
N ARG A 38 4.60 -3.16 -10.52
CA ARG A 38 5.26 -2.11 -9.73
C ARG A 38 6.78 -2.25 -9.72
N THR A 39 7.30 -3.47 -9.61
CA THR A 39 8.76 -3.71 -9.55
C THR A 39 9.52 -3.20 -10.77
N PRO A 40 9.19 -3.61 -12.02
CA PRO A 40 9.85 -3.11 -13.21
C PRO A 40 9.55 -1.62 -13.45
N LEU A 41 8.35 -1.14 -13.10
CA LEU A 41 7.98 0.26 -13.29
C LEU A 41 8.76 1.20 -12.37
N ASN A 42 8.92 0.84 -11.10
CA ASN A 42 9.74 1.59 -10.15
C ASN A 42 11.22 1.59 -10.55
N ALA A 43 11.72 0.51 -11.14
CA ALA A 43 13.06 0.49 -11.70
C ALA A 43 13.19 1.48 -12.87
N ILE A 44 12.23 1.49 -13.82
CA ILE A 44 12.20 2.45 -14.93
C ILE A 44 12.19 3.88 -14.39
N LEU A 45 11.29 4.19 -13.46
CA LEU A 45 11.15 5.52 -12.84
C LEU A 45 12.44 5.95 -12.12
N GLY A 46 13.03 5.06 -11.31
CA GLY A 46 14.26 5.35 -10.59
C GLY A 46 15.44 5.61 -11.54
N PHE A 47 15.58 4.81 -12.61
CA PHE A 47 16.63 5.06 -13.61
C PHE A 47 16.36 6.34 -14.41
N SER A 48 15.13 6.61 -14.82
CA SER A 48 14.82 7.85 -15.54
C SER A 48 15.06 9.08 -14.68
N GLU A 49 14.74 9.02 -13.38
CA GLU A 49 15.04 10.07 -12.42
C GLU A 49 16.55 10.27 -12.23
N LEU A 50 17.34 9.20 -12.03
CA LEU A 50 18.81 9.29 -11.97
C LEU A 50 19.42 9.96 -13.21
N MET A 51 18.93 9.60 -14.40
CA MET A 51 19.40 10.19 -15.66
C MET A 51 19.08 11.70 -15.77
N THR A 52 18.12 12.23 -15.03
CA THR A 52 17.84 13.68 -15.04
C THR A 52 18.95 14.50 -14.36
N TYR A 53 19.69 13.89 -13.43
CA TYR A 53 20.75 14.53 -12.66
C TYR A 53 22.13 14.46 -13.34
N GLU A 54 22.29 13.67 -14.40
CA GLU A 54 23.55 13.62 -15.14
C GLU A 54 23.81 14.92 -15.91
N SER A 55 25.07 15.37 -15.89
CA SER A 55 25.57 16.59 -16.52
C SER A 55 25.42 16.60 -18.05
N ASP A 56 25.32 15.41 -18.62
CA ASP A 56 25.42 15.08 -20.04
C ASP A 56 24.03 15.10 -20.71
N THR A 57 22.98 15.14 -19.90
CA THR A 57 21.59 15.00 -20.35
C THR A 57 21.12 16.27 -21.05
N THR A 58 20.95 16.17 -22.36
CA THR A 58 20.47 17.28 -23.21
C THR A 58 19.05 17.71 -22.84
N PRO A 59 18.63 18.95 -23.15
CA PRO A 59 17.27 19.43 -22.90
C PRO A 59 16.18 18.54 -23.52
N ALA A 60 16.43 17.98 -24.70
CA ALA A 60 15.50 17.05 -25.36
C ALA A 60 15.38 15.71 -24.60
N GLN A 61 16.49 15.18 -24.09
CA GLN A 61 16.49 13.98 -23.25
C GLN A 61 15.78 14.24 -21.92
N LYS A 62 15.99 15.38 -21.27
CA LYS A 62 15.26 15.75 -20.04
C LYS A 62 13.74 15.77 -20.26
N ARG A 63 13.28 16.32 -21.39
CA ARG A 63 11.86 16.32 -21.74
C ARG A 63 11.31 14.90 -21.97
N ASN A 64 12.10 14.01 -22.57
CA ASN A 64 11.70 12.61 -22.72
C ASN A 64 11.65 11.88 -21.37
N LEU A 65 12.60 12.15 -20.46
CA LEU A 65 12.60 11.60 -19.10
C LEU A 65 11.40 12.09 -18.29
N GLU A 66 11.02 13.36 -18.40
CA GLU A 66 9.77 13.88 -17.81
C GLU A 66 8.53 13.14 -18.33
N ILE A 67 8.47 12.88 -19.63
CA ILE A 67 7.36 12.11 -20.22
C ILE A 67 7.32 10.69 -19.66
N ILE A 68 8.47 10.02 -19.56
CA ILE A 68 8.58 8.68 -18.98
C ILE A 68 8.09 8.69 -17.52
N ASN A 69 8.56 9.63 -16.71
CA ASN A 69 8.18 9.75 -15.30
C ASN A 69 6.68 10.00 -15.15
N ASN A 70 6.13 11.00 -15.84
CA ASN A 70 4.70 11.31 -15.78
C ASN A 70 3.83 10.13 -16.25
N SER A 71 4.27 9.40 -17.27
CA SER A 71 3.53 8.23 -17.77
C SER A 71 3.57 7.07 -16.78
N GLY A 72 4.70 6.85 -16.12
CA GLY A 72 4.85 5.80 -15.12
C GLY A 72 4.06 6.09 -13.84
N GLU A 73 4.09 7.33 -13.35
CA GLU A 73 3.25 7.77 -12.23
C GLU A 73 1.76 7.62 -12.54
N HIS A 74 1.34 8.02 -13.75
CA HIS A 74 -0.04 7.83 -14.18
C HIS A 74 -0.45 6.36 -14.23
N LEU A 75 0.43 5.48 -14.73
CA LEU A 75 0.17 4.04 -14.76
C LEU A 75 0.08 3.45 -13.34
N LEU A 76 0.93 3.89 -12.42
CA LEU A 76 0.82 3.50 -11.00
C LEU A 76 -0.52 3.91 -10.40
N SER A 77 -1.00 5.12 -10.68
CA SER A 77 -2.32 5.60 -10.26
C SER A 77 -3.43 4.70 -10.79
N LEU A 78 -3.43 4.39 -12.09
CA LEU A 78 -4.44 3.52 -12.70
C LEU A 78 -4.44 2.11 -12.10
N ILE A 79 -3.26 1.57 -11.81
CA ILE A 79 -3.13 0.27 -11.14
C ILE A 79 -3.73 0.35 -9.73
N ASN A 80 -3.51 1.44 -8.99
CA ASN A 80 -4.08 1.65 -7.66
C ASN A 80 -5.61 1.75 -7.73
N ASP A 81 -6.16 2.52 -8.67
CA ASP A 81 -7.61 2.68 -8.84
C ASP A 81 -8.30 1.32 -9.09
N ILE A 82 -7.67 0.46 -9.91
CA ILE A 82 -8.18 -0.91 -10.18
C ILE A 82 -8.14 -1.76 -8.91
N LEU A 83 -7.11 -1.62 -8.09
CA LEU A 83 -7.00 -2.34 -6.81
C LEU A 83 -8.03 -1.87 -5.78
N GLU A 84 -8.27 -0.56 -5.69
CA GLU A 84 -9.30 0.02 -4.83
C GLU A 84 -10.70 -0.47 -5.24
N MET A 85 -10.99 -0.46 -6.55
CA MET A 85 -12.23 -1.02 -7.08
C MET A 85 -12.39 -2.49 -6.70
N ALA A 86 -11.33 -3.30 -6.83
CA ALA A 86 -11.35 -4.72 -6.44
C ALA A 86 -11.57 -4.92 -4.93
N LYS A 87 -11.07 -4.01 -4.08
CA LYS A 87 -11.32 -4.03 -2.64
C LYS A 87 -12.78 -3.73 -2.30
N ILE A 88 -13.37 -2.74 -2.97
CA ILE A 88 -14.79 -2.41 -2.81
C ILE A 88 -15.66 -3.60 -3.24
N GLU A 89 -15.39 -4.17 -4.42
CA GLU A 89 -16.16 -5.31 -4.95
C GLU A 89 -16.07 -6.57 -4.09
N SER A 90 -14.96 -6.76 -3.38
CA SER A 90 -14.76 -7.91 -2.47
C SER A 90 -15.20 -7.65 -1.03
N GLY A 91 -15.73 -6.46 -0.73
CA GLY A 91 -16.16 -6.07 0.63
C GLY A 91 -14.99 -5.86 1.60
N GLN A 92 -13.77 -5.68 1.09
CA GLN A 92 -12.54 -5.46 1.86
C GLN A 92 -12.19 -3.98 2.02
N ALA A 93 -13.01 -3.07 1.50
CA ALA A 93 -12.82 -1.64 1.68
C ALA A 93 -13.11 -1.24 3.15
N SER A 94 -12.09 -0.75 3.85
CA SER A 94 -12.24 -0.14 5.18
C SER A 94 -12.28 1.38 5.05
N ILE A 95 -13.22 2.02 5.76
CA ILE A 95 -13.22 3.48 5.92
C ILE A 95 -12.35 3.79 7.13
N GLU A 96 -11.24 4.47 6.91
CA GLU A 96 -10.43 5.03 7.99
C GLU A 96 -10.93 6.43 8.34
N SER A 97 -11.32 6.62 9.61
CA SER A 97 -11.63 7.94 10.14
C SER A 97 -10.35 8.50 10.74
N ILE A 98 -9.75 9.46 10.03
CA ILE A 98 -8.55 10.15 10.47
C ILE A 98 -8.98 11.45 11.14
N ALA A 99 -8.46 11.73 12.33
CA ALA A 99 -8.66 13.02 12.98
C ALA A 99 -7.94 14.10 12.16
N PHE A 100 -8.71 15.01 11.58
CA PHE A 100 -8.20 16.16 10.84
C PHE A 100 -8.43 17.41 11.68
N ASP A 101 -7.34 18.10 12.04
CA ASP A 101 -7.41 19.37 12.76
C ASP A 101 -7.73 20.51 11.78
N LEU A 102 -8.86 21.18 12.01
CA LEU A 102 -9.33 22.30 11.18
C LEU A 102 -8.69 23.64 11.57
N HIS A 103 -7.98 23.69 12.70
CA HIS A 103 -7.33 24.89 13.22
C HIS A 103 -5.91 24.59 13.72
N PRO A 104 -4.88 24.60 12.85
CA PRO A 104 -3.51 24.67 13.34
C PRO A 104 -3.34 25.99 14.11
N ASP A 105 -2.91 25.90 15.37
CA ASP A 105 -2.75 27.04 16.29
C ASP A 105 -2.01 28.23 15.62
N GLU A 106 -2.60 29.43 15.73
CA GLU A 106 -2.19 30.65 15.03
C GLU A 106 -0.83 31.26 15.51
N GLU A 107 -0.09 30.59 16.40
CA GLU A 107 1.19 31.10 16.92
C GLU A 107 2.43 30.76 16.07
N ASP A 108 2.28 29.91 15.05
CA ASP A 108 3.36 29.52 14.11
C ASP A 108 3.10 30.05 12.68
N ALA A 109 2.64 31.30 12.54
CA ALA A 109 2.41 31.91 11.24
C ALA A 109 3.73 32.10 10.47
N PRO A 110 3.94 31.41 9.31
CA PRO A 110 5.12 31.63 8.50
C PRO A 110 5.01 33.01 7.85
N THR A 111 6.04 33.83 8.07
CA THR A 111 6.16 35.13 7.42
C THR A 111 6.19 34.91 5.90
N ALA A 112 5.18 35.46 5.22
CA ALA A 112 4.95 35.26 3.80
C ALA A 112 6.13 35.76 2.94
N THR A 113 6.99 34.82 2.55
CA THR A 113 7.89 34.93 1.40
C THR A 113 7.81 33.64 0.58
N ALA A 114 6.91 33.63 -0.40
CA ALA A 114 6.90 32.71 -1.55
C ALA A 114 7.12 31.20 -1.27
N GLU A 115 6.48 30.66 -0.23
CA GLU A 115 6.59 29.26 0.19
C GLU A 115 5.18 28.64 0.26
N ASN A 116 4.51 28.52 -0.89
CA ASN A 116 3.21 27.83 -1.01
C ASN A 116 3.37 26.30 -1.02
N ALA A 117 4.13 25.77 -0.06
CA ALA A 117 4.09 24.35 0.25
C ALA A 117 3.20 24.19 1.49
N ILE A 118 2.09 23.50 1.30
CA ILE A 118 1.41 22.77 2.39
C ILE A 118 2.54 22.06 3.16
N PRO A 119 2.73 22.29 4.47
CA PRO A 119 3.74 21.55 5.21
C PRO A 119 3.41 20.06 5.02
N PRO A 120 4.33 19.25 4.43
CA PRO A 120 4.06 17.84 4.32
C PRO A 120 3.86 17.35 5.75
N PHE A 121 2.89 16.46 5.98
CA PHE A 121 2.95 15.52 7.11
C PHE A 121 4.42 15.23 7.35
N LYS A 122 4.94 15.52 8.55
CA LYS A 122 6.36 15.30 8.85
C LYS A 122 6.66 13.89 8.37
N ALA A 123 7.34 13.78 7.22
CA ALA A 123 7.44 12.51 6.52
C ALA A 123 8.18 11.64 7.51
N VAL A 124 7.51 10.62 8.06
CA VAL A 124 8.19 9.67 8.95
C VAL A 124 9.34 9.16 8.12
N SER A 125 10.56 9.54 8.50
CA SER A 125 11.70 9.31 7.62
C SER A 125 11.83 7.80 7.44
N ALA A 126 12.27 7.33 6.27
CA ALA A 126 12.45 5.90 6.05
C ALA A 126 13.35 5.27 7.12
N GLU A 127 14.25 6.07 7.71
CA GLU A 127 15.14 5.73 8.80
C GLU A 127 14.39 5.54 10.13
N ASP A 128 13.40 6.39 10.43
CA ASP A 128 12.53 6.26 11.61
C ASP A 128 11.65 5.01 11.53
N ILE A 129 11.11 4.67 10.35
CA ILE A 129 10.26 3.48 10.18
C ILE A 129 11.09 2.21 10.36
N ARG A 130 12.30 2.17 9.80
CA ARG A 130 13.22 1.03 9.96
C ARG A 130 13.59 0.83 11.42
N ALA A 131 13.91 1.89 12.15
CA ALA A 131 14.21 1.82 13.57
C ALA A 131 13.01 1.30 14.39
N GLN A 132 11.80 1.76 14.08
CA GLN A 132 10.57 1.30 14.73
C GLN A 132 10.29 -0.19 14.44
N ILE A 133 10.45 -0.64 13.20
CA ILE A 133 10.31 -2.08 12.84
C ILE A 133 11.40 -2.90 13.55
N ALA A 134 12.65 -2.43 13.60
CA ALA A 134 13.74 -3.15 14.25
C ALA A 134 13.56 -3.28 15.78
N ALA A 135 12.84 -2.35 16.40
CA ALA A 135 12.49 -2.40 17.82
C ALA A 135 11.36 -3.40 18.14
N MET A 136 10.68 -3.94 17.13
CA MET A 136 9.58 -4.89 17.31
C MET A 136 10.07 -6.27 17.78
N PRO A 137 9.26 -7.03 18.53
CA PRO A 137 9.59 -8.40 18.92
C PRO A 137 9.86 -9.30 17.71
N GLN A 138 10.90 -10.14 17.79
CA GLN A 138 11.30 -11.06 16.72
C GLN A 138 10.16 -12.00 16.27
N ASP A 139 9.36 -12.49 17.21
CA ASP A 139 8.20 -13.35 16.92
C ASP A 139 7.14 -12.62 16.09
N TRP A 140 6.94 -11.32 16.37
CA TRP A 140 6.01 -10.50 15.61
C TRP A 140 6.57 -10.18 14.22
N LEU A 141 7.86 -9.85 14.12
CA LEU A 141 8.54 -9.61 12.84
C LEU A 141 8.49 -10.82 11.92
N THR A 142 8.69 -12.03 12.46
CA THR A 142 8.60 -13.27 11.70
C THR A 142 7.17 -13.50 11.20
N GLN A 143 6.17 -13.26 12.06
CA GLN A 143 4.76 -13.42 11.70
C GLN A 143 4.29 -12.43 10.63
N ILE A 144 4.68 -11.16 10.74
CA ILE A 144 4.28 -10.14 9.76
C ILE A 144 5.03 -10.31 8.44
N HIS A 145 6.29 -10.76 8.49
CA HIS A 145 7.05 -11.15 7.30
C HIS A 145 6.36 -12.32 6.57
N GLU A 146 6.08 -13.42 7.27
CA GLU A 146 5.41 -14.58 6.68
C GLU A 146 4.02 -14.22 6.12
N ALA A 147 3.24 -13.43 6.88
CA ALA A 147 1.94 -12.96 6.42
C ALA A 147 2.06 -12.11 5.15
N ALA A 148 3.07 -11.23 5.07
CA ALA A 148 3.31 -10.41 3.89
C ALA A 148 3.78 -11.24 2.68
N VAL A 149 4.63 -12.25 2.87
CA VAL A 149 5.06 -13.19 1.81
C VAL A 149 3.89 -13.99 1.26
N GLN A 150 2.98 -14.43 2.14
CA GLN A 150 1.79 -15.20 1.74
C GLN A 150 0.64 -14.31 1.21
N LEU A 151 0.82 -12.98 1.20
CA LEU A 151 -0.22 -12.00 0.88
C LEU A 151 -1.48 -12.19 1.73
N ASP A 152 -1.29 -12.59 2.99
CA ASP A 152 -2.35 -12.86 3.95
C ASP A 152 -2.77 -11.56 4.63
N HIS A 153 -3.69 -10.85 3.97
CA HIS A 153 -4.21 -9.57 4.41
C HIS A 153 -4.84 -9.64 5.83
N GLU A 154 -5.55 -10.72 6.14
CA GLU A 154 -6.24 -10.90 7.42
C GLU A 154 -5.24 -11.05 8.56
N LYS A 155 -4.20 -11.87 8.35
CA LYS A 155 -3.12 -12.05 9.33
C LYS A 155 -2.30 -10.76 9.49
N THR A 156 -1.95 -10.06 8.41
CA THR A 156 -1.24 -8.76 8.52
C THR A 156 -2.07 -7.70 9.25
N SER A 157 -3.38 -7.59 8.96
CA SER A 157 -4.23 -6.60 9.63
C SER A 157 -4.36 -6.90 11.12
N THR A 158 -4.45 -8.19 11.49
CA THR A 158 -4.48 -8.62 12.89
C THR A 158 -3.20 -8.24 13.62
N LEU A 159 -2.05 -8.47 13.00
CA LEU A 159 -0.73 -8.13 13.57
C LEU A 159 -0.54 -6.63 13.72
N ILE A 160 -1.06 -5.83 12.79
CA ILE A 160 -1.05 -4.37 12.87
C ILE A 160 -1.95 -3.88 14.01
N GLN A 161 -3.14 -4.47 14.18
CA GLN A 161 -4.06 -4.12 15.26
C GLN A 161 -3.44 -4.32 16.65
N GLN A 162 -2.62 -5.37 16.82
CA GLN A 162 -1.93 -5.67 18.09
C GLN A 162 -0.98 -4.56 18.54
N ILE A 163 -0.48 -3.74 17.60
CA ILE A 163 0.52 -2.71 17.86
C ILE A 163 -0.06 -1.31 17.76
N MET A 164 -1.34 -1.17 17.40
CA MET A 164 -2.01 0.10 17.13
C MET A 164 -1.95 1.08 18.31
N ASP A 165 -2.09 0.57 19.54
CA ASP A 165 -2.07 1.40 20.75
C ASP A 165 -0.65 1.75 21.23
N SER A 166 0.34 0.92 20.89
CA SER A 166 1.72 1.07 21.37
C SER A 166 2.64 1.77 20.37
N HIS A 167 2.39 1.60 19.07
CA HIS A 167 3.20 2.10 17.98
C HIS A 167 2.28 2.65 16.88
N HIS A 168 1.50 3.68 17.22
CA HIS A 168 0.46 4.25 16.36
C HIS A 168 0.98 4.66 14.97
N GLU A 169 2.11 5.38 14.91
CA GLU A 169 2.70 5.84 13.64
C GLU A 169 3.12 4.67 12.74
N LEU A 170 3.82 3.68 13.29
CA LEU A 170 4.19 2.47 12.56
C LEU A 170 2.94 1.70 12.11
N ALA A 171 1.95 1.56 12.98
CA ALA A 171 0.71 0.85 12.67
C ALA A 171 -0.06 1.53 11.52
N MET A 172 -0.15 2.86 11.51
CA MET A 172 -0.76 3.60 10.39
C MET A 172 0.02 3.42 9.09
N GLN A 173 1.35 3.44 9.15
CA GLN A 173 2.17 3.23 7.96
C GLN A 173 2.03 1.81 7.41
N LEU A 174 2.10 0.80 8.27
CA LEU A 174 1.89 -0.60 7.89
C LEU A 174 0.47 -0.82 7.36
N HIS A 175 -0.53 -0.20 7.99
CA HIS A 175 -1.91 -0.23 7.50
C HIS A 175 -1.99 0.39 6.11
N THR A 176 -1.42 1.58 5.91
CA THR A 176 -1.35 2.24 4.60
C THR A 176 -0.72 1.32 3.56
N TRP A 177 0.37 0.62 3.91
CA TRP A 177 0.99 -0.32 3.01
C TRP A 177 0.06 -1.50 2.68
N VAL A 178 -0.53 -2.16 3.67
CA VAL A 178 -1.48 -3.27 3.45
C VAL A 178 -2.69 -2.81 2.62
N THR A 179 -3.25 -1.65 2.94
CA THR A 179 -4.37 -0.99 2.24
C THR A 179 -3.99 -0.50 0.85
N ASN A 180 -2.70 -0.43 0.50
CA ASN A 180 -2.22 -0.18 -0.86
C ASN A 180 -1.63 -1.44 -1.53
N PHE A 181 -1.84 -2.63 -0.96
CA PHE A 181 -1.24 -3.90 -1.39
C PHE A 181 0.30 -3.85 -1.47
N ARG A 182 0.93 -3.01 -0.66
CA ARG A 182 2.37 -2.79 -0.54
C ARG A 182 3.03 -3.78 0.42
N PHE A 183 2.74 -5.07 0.25
CA PHE A 183 3.40 -6.13 1.03
C PHE A 183 4.90 -6.23 0.72
N ASP A 184 5.33 -5.73 -0.44
CA ASP A 184 6.74 -5.54 -0.83
C ASP A 184 7.51 -4.69 0.18
N LYS A 185 6.89 -3.62 0.69
CA LYS A 185 7.55 -2.75 1.67
C LYS A 185 7.77 -3.49 2.98
N ILE A 186 6.75 -4.19 3.47
CA ILE A 186 6.83 -4.98 4.71
C ILE A 186 7.90 -6.06 4.58
N THR A 187 7.88 -6.83 3.48
CA THR A 187 8.86 -7.88 3.22
C THR A 187 10.27 -7.34 3.12
N ASN A 188 10.51 -6.25 2.38
CA ASN A 188 11.85 -5.66 2.24
C ASN A 188 12.43 -5.19 3.58
N TYR A 189 11.64 -4.48 4.41
CA TYR A 189 12.12 -4.05 5.73
C TYR A 189 12.36 -5.22 6.67
N THR A 190 11.48 -6.23 6.67
CA THR A 190 11.62 -7.39 7.56
C THR A 190 12.75 -8.34 7.14
N THR A 191 12.98 -8.56 5.83
CA THR A 191 14.10 -9.38 5.32
C THR A 191 15.45 -8.79 5.73
N ASP A 192 15.61 -7.47 5.58
CA ASP A 192 16.83 -6.75 5.95
C ASP A 192 17.11 -6.85 7.46
N ILE A 193 16.06 -6.75 8.29
CA ILE A 193 16.17 -6.80 9.75
C ILE A 193 16.39 -8.22 10.28
N LEU A 194 15.75 -9.23 9.68
CA LEU A 194 15.87 -10.64 10.06
C LEU A 194 17.14 -11.31 9.52
N GLY A 195 17.88 -10.63 8.62
CA GLY A 195 19.11 -11.16 8.03
C GLY A 195 18.87 -12.36 7.09
N LEU A 196 17.73 -12.37 6.40
CA LEU A 196 17.30 -13.47 5.51
C LEU A 196 17.79 -13.30 4.05
N THR A 197 18.94 -12.65 3.85
CA THR A 197 19.55 -12.40 2.53
C THR A 197 20.18 -13.62 1.88
#